data_AF-A0A7X5FP96-F1
#
_entry.id   AF-A0A7X5FP96-F1
#
_cell.length_a   1.000
_cell.length_b   1.000
_cell.length_c   1.000
_cell.angle_alpha   90.00
_cell.angle_beta   90.00
_cell.angle_gamma   90.00
#
_symmetry.space_group_name_H-M   'P 1'
#
loop_
_entity.id
_entity.type
_entity.pdbx_description
1 polymer ?
#
loop_
_entity_poly.entity_id
_entity_poly.type
_entity_poly.pdbx_seq_one_letter_code
_entity_poly.pdbx_strand_id
1 'polypeptide(L)'
;MSIEEINYALVEDVRPPIYTAMKYWGKKPHNIWRKYIENYTPENGIFLNPFSGSGISAFEAIKANRKVIAFDLNPLTSFIIEIFATDFDKSKFEKEVKRIAATFKTDAIYNKYFTTQSRHSNETSIVQSLKWEDENIYELGIEATENEIKKQKELKKKKKIPKVIKRYTSQPNKEDNIKGISMKEIDIPFWFPDKPFHVSPSFPANFINCLGGNNFTNLWTKRNLYVLSKIFDEILKCNDENIKKQLLFGFIQSLHLCTKMSVPRREDANRAFSTSWGRSAYICSSRKMEMNALLVFQGSCLGKQSVESCLTSVPKYLKKKPKLLNVSYSDKQKNKLTGFDIKYGAVDINTILDFVLENYLGVPLSGRAFRSNLFSHHKKHTQKKGFTLQSLTQIYLN
;
A
#
# COMPACT_ATOMS: atom_id res chain seq x y z
N MET A 1 -4.98 -21.83 -34.41
CA MET A 1 -5.76 -20.59 -34.62
C MET A 1 -4.78 -19.44 -34.71
N SER A 2 -4.91 -18.58 -35.72
CA SER A 2 -4.21 -17.28 -35.73
C SER A 2 -4.80 -16.42 -34.61
N ILE A 3 -3.97 -15.99 -33.66
CA ILE A 3 -4.37 -15.01 -32.64
C ILE A 3 -4.42 -13.65 -33.34
N GLU A 4 -5.51 -12.91 -33.20
CA GLU A 4 -5.60 -11.53 -33.68
C GLU A 4 -4.78 -10.63 -32.76
N GLU A 5 -3.87 -9.84 -33.32
CA GLU A 5 -2.98 -8.98 -32.53
C GLU A 5 -3.71 -7.72 -32.05
N ILE A 6 -3.50 -7.36 -30.77
CA ILE A 6 -3.97 -6.09 -30.23
C ILE A 6 -3.06 -4.96 -30.76
N ASN A 7 -3.50 -4.28 -31.80
CA ASN A 7 -2.77 -3.21 -32.49
C ASN A 7 -3.39 -1.81 -32.28
N TYR A 8 -4.22 -1.64 -31.24
CA TYR A 8 -4.89 -0.40 -30.87
C TYR A 8 -4.72 -0.09 -29.38
N ALA A 9 -4.89 1.18 -29.01
CA ALA A 9 -4.80 1.62 -27.61
C ALA A 9 -6.04 1.19 -26.80
N LEU A 10 -5.80 0.63 -25.62
CA LEU A 10 -6.84 0.34 -24.64
C LEU A 10 -6.92 1.48 -23.61
N VAL A 11 -8.14 1.90 -23.28
CA VAL A 11 -8.40 2.98 -22.31
C VAL A 11 -8.53 2.39 -20.90
N GLU A 12 -7.94 3.04 -19.89
CA GLU A 12 -8.06 2.63 -18.49
C GLU A 12 -9.49 2.83 -17.97
N ASP A 13 -10.08 1.76 -17.43
CA ASP A 13 -11.35 1.85 -16.71
C ASP A 13 -11.15 2.34 -15.26
N VAL A 14 -12.22 2.85 -14.66
CA VAL A 14 -12.25 3.19 -13.24
C VAL A 14 -11.93 1.97 -12.39
N ARG A 15 -10.92 2.11 -11.53
CA ARG A 15 -10.42 1.01 -10.69
C ARG A 15 -11.51 0.52 -9.72
N PRO A 16 -11.90 -0.78 -9.75
CA PRO A 16 -12.91 -1.33 -8.86
C PRO A 16 -12.40 -1.45 -7.41
N PRO A 17 -13.31 -1.53 -6.40
CA PRO A 17 -12.94 -1.55 -4.98
C PRO A 17 -11.87 -2.58 -4.59
N ILE A 18 -11.90 -3.78 -5.19
CA ILE A 18 -10.91 -4.85 -5.02
C ILE A 18 -9.45 -4.39 -5.22
N TYR A 19 -9.21 -3.33 -5.99
CA TYR A 19 -7.85 -2.83 -6.26
C TYR A 19 -7.54 -1.49 -5.60
N THR A 20 -8.46 -0.95 -4.79
CA THR A 20 -8.31 0.36 -4.13
C THR A 20 -7.56 0.30 -2.81
N ALA A 21 -7.53 -0.86 -2.14
CA ALA A 21 -6.69 -1.06 -0.96
C ALA A 21 -5.21 -1.18 -1.36
N MET A 22 -4.35 -0.73 -0.45
CA MET A 22 -2.88 -0.68 -0.54
C MET A 22 -2.34 0.05 -1.77
N LYS A 23 -1.55 1.10 -1.54
CA LYS A 23 -0.82 1.76 -2.61
C LYS A 23 0.32 0.85 -3.10
N TYR A 24 0.37 0.60 -4.41
CA TYR A 24 1.47 -0.12 -5.04
C TYR A 24 1.87 0.64 -6.30
N TRP A 25 3.13 1.05 -6.36
CA TRP A 25 3.66 1.84 -7.48
C TRP A 25 3.71 0.98 -8.75
N GLY A 26 3.27 1.53 -9.88
CA GLY A 26 3.23 0.81 -11.15
C GLY A 26 2.04 -0.14 -11.34
N LYS A 27 1.00 -0.09 -10.48
CA LYS A 27 -0.28 -0.77 -10.71
C LYS A 27 -0.82 -0.44 -12.11
N LYS A 28 -0.82 -1.42 -13.01
CA LYS A 28 -1.40 -1.26 -14.36
C LYS A 28 -2.93 -1.43 -14.32
N PRO A 29 -3.66 -0.89 -15.32
CA PRO A 29 -5.11 -0.99 -15.38
C PRO A 29 -5.60 -2.45 -15.48
N HIS A 30 -6.62 -2.78 -14.69
CA HIS A 30 -7.16 -4.13 -14.58
C HIS A 30 -7.83 -4.60 -15.89
N ASN A 31 -8.60 -3.73 -16.54
CA ASN A 31 -9.30 -4.04 -17.79
C ASN A 31 -8.31 -4.28 -18.94
N ILE A 32 -7.19 -3.55 -18.97
CA ILE A 32 -6.11 -3.78 -19.93
C ILE A 32 -5.48 -5.15 -19.69
N TRP A 33 -5.09 -5.47 -18.45
CA TRP A 33 -4.61 -6.82 -18.12
C TRP A 33 -5.57 -7.91 -18.58
N ARG A 34 -6.85 -7.76 -18.29
CA ARG A 34 -7.89 -8.71 -18.68
C ARG A 34 -7.94 -8.91 -20.20
N LYS A 35 -7.94 -7.84 -20.99
CA LYS A 35 -7.99 -7.94 -22.46
C LYS A 35 -6.78 -8.68 -23.05
N TYR A 36 -5.58 -8.41 -22.55
CA TYR A 36 -4.37 -9.13 -22.99
C TYR A 36 -4.42 -10.60 -22.59
N ILE A 37 -4.81 -10.91 -21.35
CA ILE A 37 -4.95 -12.31 -20.89
C ILE A 37 -5.99 -13.04 -21.73
N GLU A 38 -7.11 -12.39 -22.04
CA GLU A 38 -8.20 -12.98 -22.83
C GLU A 38 -7.77 -13.31 -24.26
N ASN A 39 -6.96 -12.44 -24.87
CA ASN A 39 -6.51 -12.57 -26.25
C ASN A 39 -5.38 -13.58 -26.43
N TYR A 40 -4.39 -13.55 -25.53
CA TYR A 40 -3.13 -14.29 -25.69
C TYR A 40 -3.04 -15.56 -24.82
N THR A 41 -4.03 -15.83 -23.96
CA THR A 41 -4.10 -17.08 -23.19
C THR A 41 -5.36 -17.86 -23.58
N PRO A 42 -5.22 -19.10 -24.09
CA PRO A 42 -6.36 -19.96 -24.39
C PRO A 42 -7.31 -20.10 -23.20
N GLU A 43 -8.58 -20.34 -23.47
CA GLU A 43 -9.55 -20.66 -22.42
C GLU A 43 -9.07 -21.84 -21.58
N ASN A 44 -9.23 -21.75 -20.25
CA ASN A 44 -8.71 -22.71 -19.28
C ASN A 44 -7.17 -22.91 -19.31
N GLY A 45 -6.45 -22.08 -20.08
CA GLY A 45 -5.00 -22.06 -20.14
C GLY A 45 -4.34 -21.53 -18.86
N ILE A 46 -3.01 -21.53 -18.85
CA ILE A 46 -2.20 -21.01 -17.76
C ILE A 46 -1.51 -19.73 -18.23
N PHE A 47 -1.79 -18.63 -17.54
CA PHE A 47 -1.08 -17.37 -17.70
C PHE A 47 0.13 -17.32 -16.77
N LEU A 48 1.29 -16.85 -17.23
CA LEU A 48 2.47 -16.66 -16.41
C LEU A 48 2.76 -15.17 -16.25
N ASN A 49 2.84 -14.70 -15.00
CA ASN A 49 3.42 -13.41 -14.67
C ASN A 49 4.61 -13.56 -13.72
N PRO A 50 5.86 -13.38 -14.20
CA PRO A 50 7.06 -13.45 -13.37
C PRO A 50 7.36 -12.18 -12.56
N PHE A 51 6.63 -11.09 -12.79
CA PHE A 51 6.75 -9.80 -12.11
C PHE A 51 5.36 -9.32 -11.66
N SER A 52 4.72 -10.14 -10.83
CA SER A 52 3.30 -10.03 -10.48
C SER A 52 2.97 -8.75 -9.72
N GLY A 53 3.92 -8.21 -8.95
CA GLY A 53 3.81 -6.96 -8.21
C GLY A 53 2.52 -6.85 -7.40
N SER A 54 1.60 -5.98 -7.82
CA SER A 54 0.33 -5.79 -7.10
C SER A 54 -0.66 -6.97 -7.24
N GLY A 55 -0.33 -8.01 -8.01
CA GLY A 55 -1.17 -9.20 -8.21
C GLY A 55 -2.38 -9.00 -9.13
N ILE A 56 -2.59 -7.80 -9.70
CA ILE A 56 -3.79 -7.48 -10.49
C ILE A 56 -3.95 -8.45 -11.67
N SER A 57 -2.89 -8.74 -12.40
CA SER A 57 -2.94 -9.68 -13.53
C SER A 57 -3.34 -11.09 -13.10
N ALA A 58 -2.95 -11.52 -11.88
CA ALA A 58 -3.31 -12.82 -11.37
C ALA A 58 -4.83 -12.91 -11.12
N PHE A 59 -5.41 -11.90 -10.49
CA PHE A 59 -6.85 -11.84 -10.24
C PHE A 59 -7.67 -11.64 -11.51
N GLU A 60 -7.18 -10.86 -12.49
CA GLU A 60 -7.84 -10.77 -13.79
C GLU A 60 -7.75 -12.08 -14.58
N ALA A 61 -6.65 -12.84 -14.49
CA ALA A 61 -6.57 -14.19 -15.07
C ALA A 61 -7.64 -15.11 -14.46
N ILE A 62 -7.80 -15.09 -13.13
CA ILE A 62 -8.86 -15.84 -12.45
C ILE A 62 -10.25 -15.42 -12.93
N LYS A 63 -10.51 -14.11 -12.99
CA LYS A 63 -11.78 -13.56 -13.46
C LYS A 63 -12.10 -13.98 -14.90
N ALA A 64 -11.05 -14.14 -15.69
CA ALA A 64 -11.14 -14.56 -17.07
C ALA A 64 -11.16 -16.10 -17.21
N ASN A 65 -11.32 -16.89 -16.15
CA ASN A 65 -11.33 -18.36 -16.20
C ASN A 65 -10.01 -18.98 -16.70
N ARG A 66 -8.87 -18.35 -16.38
CA ARG A 66 -7.52 -18.91 -16.59
C ARG A 66 -6.94 -19.34 -15.25
N LYS A 67 -6.03 -20.31 -15.29
CA LYS A 67 -5.09 -20.52 -14.20
C LYS A 67 -3.95 -19.52 -14.32
N VAL A 68 -3.26 -19.24 -13.22
CA VAL A 68 -2.11 -18.33 -13.25
C VAL A 68 -0.95 -18.85 -12.41
N ILE A 69 0.25 -18.63 -12.93
CA ILE A 69 1.51 -18.71 -12.18
C ILE A 69 1.97 -17.26 -11.96
N ALA A 70 2.00 -16.82 -10.71
CA ALA A 70 2.25 -15.43 -10.31
C ALA A 70 3.44 -15.36 -9.35
N PHE A 71 4.58 -14.92 -9.85
CA PHE A 71 5.82 -14.79 -9.07
C PHE A 71 6.23 -13.34 -8.93
N ASP A 72 6.94 -13.05 -7.85
CA ASP A 72 7.65 -11.80 -7.63
C ASP A 72 8.79 -12.06 -6.64
N LEU A 73 9.81 -11.20 -6.62
CA LEU A 73 10.83 -11.27 -5.57
C LEU A 73 10.30 -10.69 -4.24
N ASN A 74 9.42 -9.71 -4.32
CA ASN A 74 8.83 -9.04 -3.17
C ASN A 74 7.76 -9.95 -2.52
N PRO A 75 7.93 -10.38 -1.25
CA PRO A 75 6.97 -11.24 -0.57
C PRO A 75 5.59 -10.57 -0.37
N LEU A 76 5.50 -9.25 -0.54
CA LEU A 76 4.24 -8.51 -0.51
C LEU A 76 3.24 -9.04 -1.56
N THR A 77 3.73 -9.48 -2.72
CA THR A 77 2.87 -10.07 -3.77
C THR A 77 2.18 -11.34 -3.26
N SER A 78 2.94 -12.25 -2.65
CA SER A 78 2.40 -13.48 -2.05
C SER A 78 1.39 -13.16 -0.95
N PHE A 79 1.71 -12.20 -0.08
CA PHE A 79 0.80 -11.73 0.97
C PHE A 79 -0.55 -11.23 0.43
N ILE A 80 -0.55 -10.45 -0.66
CA ILE A 80 -1.79 -9.97 -1.30
C ILE A 80 -2.61 -11.14 -1.88
N ILE A 81 -1.94 -12.07 -2.56
CA ILE A 81 -2.59 -13.27 -3.14
C ILE A 81 -3.27 -14.08 -2.04
N GLU A 82 -2.58 -14.31 -0.92
CA GLU A 82 -3.13 -15.02 0.24
C GLU A 82 -4.35 -14.31 0.82
N ILE A 83 -4.27 -13.00 1.05
CA ILE A 83 -5.38 -12.22 1.62
C ILE A 83 -6.63 -12.31 0.76
N PHE A 84 -6.50 -12.18 -0.56
CA PHE A 84 -7.65 -12.20 -1.47
C PHE A 84 -8.26 -13.61 -1.59
N ALA A 85 -7.57 -14.63 -1.08
CA ALA A 85 -8.11 -15.98 -0.91
C ALA A 85 -8.60 -16.28 0.52
N THR A 86 -8.58 -15.32 1.45
CA THR A 86 -9.16 -15.51 2.80
C THR A 86 -10.68 -15.36 2.78
N ASP A 87 -11.34 -15.96 3.77
CA ASP A 87 -12.73 -15.62 4.06
C ASP A 87 -12.78 -14.30 4.83
N PHE A 88 -13.74 -13.44 4.49
CA PHE A 88 -13.88 -12.12 5.09
C PHE A 88 -15.18 -12.00 5.88
N ASP A 89 -15.06 -11.92 7.21
CA ASP A 89 -16.15 -11.55 8.10
C ASP A 89 -15.99 -10.08 8.50
N LYS A 90 -16.81 -9.23 7.87
CA LYS A 90 -16.82 -7.78 8.11
C LYS A 90 -17.03 -7.43 9.58
N SER A 91 -17.92 -8.15 10.28
CA SER A 91 -18.26 -7.84 11.67
C SER A 91 -17.09 -8.13 12.60
N LYS A 92 -16.44 -9.29 12.43
CA LYS A 92 -15.23 -9.65 13.18
C LYS A 92 -14.08 -8.68 12.90
N PHE A 93 -13.86 -8.32 11.64
CA PHE A 93 -12.83 -7.38 11.25
C PHE A 93 -13.06 -5.99 11.88
N GLU A 94 -14.27 -5.45 11.78
CA GLU A 94 -14.64 -4.18 12.42
C GLU A 94 -14.44 -4.21 13.93
N LYS A 95 -14.81 -5.32 14.59
CA LYS A 95 -14.65 -5.50 16.03
C LYS A 95 -13.18 -5.42 16.43
N GLU A 96 -12.30 -6.10 15.70
CA GLU A 96 -10.86 -6.09 15.99
C GLU A 96 -10.22 -4.72 15.73
N VAL A 97 -10.61 -4.01 14.66
CA VAL A 97 -10.15 -2.63 14.43
C VAL A 97 -10.57 -1.71 15.59
N LYS A 98 -11.81 -1.85 16.08
CA LYS A 98 -12.33 -1.08 17.22
C LYS A 98 -11.61 -1.47 18.52
N ARG A 99 -11.27 -2.74 18.72
CA ARG A 99 -10.48 -3.22 19.86
C ARG A 99 -9.11 -2.55 19.89
N ILE A 100 -8.38 -2.59 18.77
CA ILE A 100 -7.05 -1.95 18.65
C ILE A 100 -7.16 -0.46 18.95
N ALA A 101 -8.13 0.23 18.34
CA ALA A 101 -8.32 1.67 18.57
C ALA A 101 -8.68 2.00 20.03
N ALA A 102 -9.43 1.14 20.71
CA ALA A 102 -9.78 1.33 22.12
C ALA A 102 -8.55 1.33 23.04
N THR A 103 -7.47 0.63 22.69
CA THR A 103 -6.23 0.61 23.48
C THR A 103 -5.54 1.98 23.59
N PHE A 104 -5.88 2.93 22.71
CA PHE A 104 -5.33 4.28 22.70
C PHE A 104 -6.14 5.27 23.54
N LYS A 105 -7.37 4.93 23.95
CA LYS A 105 -8.21 5.83 24.75
C LYS A 105 -7.57 6.21 26.09
N THR A 106 -6.87 5.26 26.71
CA THR A 106 -6.19 5.43 28.01
C THR A 106 -4.67 5.48 27.89
N ASP A 107 -4.13 5.55 26.66
CA ASP A 107 -2.69 5.56 26.43
C ASP A 107 -2.11 6.96 26.70
N ALA A 108 -1.27 7.06 27.73
CA ALA A 108 -0.72 8.34 28.17
C ALA A 108 0.17 9.02 27.11
N ILE A 109 0.95 8.24 26.35
CA ILE A 109 1.85 8.78 25.32
C ILE A 109 1.01 9.33 24.15
N TYR A 110 0.08 8.53 23.64
CA TYR A 110 -0.83 8.97 22.58
C TYR A 110 -1.64 10.19 22.99
N ASN A 111 -2.26 10.15 24.17
CA ASN A 111 -3.06 11.27 24.67
C ASN A 111 -2.22 12.52 24.86
N LYS A 112 -0.96 12.42 25.31
CA LYS A 112 -0.05 13.57 25.40
C LYS A 112 0.27 14.17 24.03
N TYR A 113 0.58 13.35 23.03
CA TYR A 113 1.20 13.82 21.77
C TYR A 113 0.23 14.02 20.60
N PHE A 114 -0.99 13.46 20.67
CA PHE A 114 -2.04 13.58 19.65
C PHE A 114 -3.31 14.27 20.17
N THR A 115 -3.22 15.03 21.25
CA THR A 115 -4.30 15.94 21.68
C THR A 115 -3.82 17.38 21.83
N THR A 116 -4.76 18.31 21.71
CA THR A 116 -4.57 19.75 21.95
C THR A 116 -5.85 20.32 22.56
N GLN A 117 -5.78 21.53 23.10
CA GLN A 117 -6.99 22.27 23.48
C GLN A 117 -7.75 22.68 22.22
N SER A 118 -9.07 22.47 22.17
CA SER A 118 -9.86 22.98 21.05
C SER A 118 -9.75 24.51 20.94
N ARG A 119 -9.93 25.04 19.74
CA ARG A 119 -9.99 26.48 19.46
C ARG A 119 -11.41 27.03 19.44
N HIS A 120 -12.40 26.14 19.53
CA HIS A 120 -13.81 26.49 19.61
C HIS A 120 -14.41 26.23 21.00
N SER A 121 -13.67 25.53 21.87
CA SER A 121 -14.05 25.23 23.25
C SER A 121 -12.79 25.03 24.09
N ASN A 122 -12.93 24.99 25.42
CA ASN A 122 -11.82 24.65 26.32
C ASN A 122 -11.62 23.13 26.49
N GLU A 123 -12.28 22.32 25.67
CA GLU A 123 -12.20 20.86 25.74
C GLU A 123 -10.93 20.33 25.05
N THR A 124 -10.55 19.10 25.41
CA THR A 124 -9.44 18.40 24.73
C THR A 124 -9.93 17.80 23.40
N SER A 125 -9.21 18.07 22.33
CA SER A 125 -9.48 17.59 20.96
C SER A 125 -8.33 16.73 20.44
N ILE A 126 -8.66 15.80 19.53
CA ILE A 126 -7.67 14.99 18.82
C ILE A 126 -7.02 15.81 17.70
N VAL A 127 -5.70 15.74 17.63
CA VAL A 127 -4.91 16.24 16.50
C VAL A 127 -4.92 15.18 15.40
N GLN A 128 -5.55 15.51 14.29
CA GLN A 128 -5.67 14.65 13.12
C GLN A 128 -4.44 14.71 12.22
N SER A 129 -3.82 15.89 12.12
CA SER A 129 -2.58 16.09 11.37
C SER A 129 -1.79 17.29 11.88
N LEU A 130 -0.48 17.28 11.64
CA LEU A 130 0.41 18.41 11.85
C LEU A 130 1.17 18.69 10.56
N LYS A 131 1.22 19.96 10.16
CA LYS A 131 2.03 20.42 9.05
C LYS A 131 3.28 21.09 9.59
N TRP A 132 4.40 20.67 9.03
CA TRP A 132 5.74 21.08 9.42
C TRP A 132 6.42 21.80 8.27
N GLU A 133 7.18 22.83 8.61
CA GLU A 133 8.21 23.41 7.75
C GLU A 133 9.53 23.27 8.51
N ASP A 134 10.38 22.39 8.01
CA ASP A 134 11.57 21.89 8.70
C ASP A 134 11.21 21.24 10.05
N GLU A 135 11.64 21.84 11.16
CA GLU A 135 11.37 21.36 12.52
C GLU A 135 10.25 22.15 13.21
N ASN A 136 9.60 23.08 12.53
CA ASN A 136 8.56 23.93 13.10
C ASN A 136 7.17 23.49 12.64
N ILE A 137 6.25 23.30 13.59
CA ILE A 137 4.83 23.14 13.28
C ILE A 137 4.31 24.50 12.86
N TYR A 138 3.56 24.58 11.76
CA TYR A 138 2.93 25.82 11.30
C TYR A 138 1.40 25.69 11.15
N GLU A 139 0.85 24.48 11.15
CA GLU A 139 -0.61 24.28 11.13
C GLU A 139 -0.97 22.90 11.68
N LEU A 140 -2.08 22.83 12.42
CA LEU A 140 -2.69 21.59 12.89
C LEU A 140 -4.03 21.38 12.17
N GLY A 141 -4.36 20.14 11.87
CA GLY A 141 -5.74 19.70 11.64
C GLY A 141 -6.30 19.10 12.93
N ILE A 142 -7.39 19.66 13.45
CA ILE A 142 -7.99 19.30 14.75
C ILE A 142 -9.39 18.73 14.52
N GLU A 143 -9.71 17.62 15.19
CA GLU A 143 -11.08 17.08 15.21
C GLU A 143 -11.96 17.89 16.18
N ALA A 144 -13.17 18.22 15.73
CA ALA A 144 -14.17 18.85 16.59
C ALA A 144 -14.63 17.86 17.66
N THR A 145 -14.80 18.33 18.90
CA THR A 145 -15.23 17.46 20.01
C THR A 145 -16.66 16.97 19.83
N GLU A 146 -17.06 15.93 20.58
CA GLU A 146 -18.43 15.43 20.55
C GLU A 146 -19.45 16.51 20.95
N ASN A 147 -19.12 17.33 21.95
CA ASN A 147 -19.97 18.44 22.40
C ASN A 147 -20.06 19.55 21.35
N GLU A 148 -18.95 19.90 20.69
CA GLU A 148 -18.96 20.83 19.57
C GLU A 148 -19.83 20.33 18.41
N ILE A 149 -19.70 19.05 18.05
CA ILE A 149 -20.52 18.43 17.01
C ILE A 149 -21.99 18.43 17.41
N LYS A 150 -22.33 18.16 18.68
CA LYS A 150 -23.71 18.19 19.19
C LYS A 150 -24.30 19.60 19.09
N LYS A 151 -23.59 20.63 19.58
CA LYS A 151 -24.00 22.04 19.47
C LYS A 151 -24.20 22.46 18.00
N GLN A 152 -23.28 22.09 17.11
CA GLN A 152 -23.39 22.37 15.68
C GLN A 152 -24.60 21.67 15.04
N LYS A 153 -24.91 20.43 15.42
CA LYS A 153 -26.11 19.73 14.92
C LYS A 153 -27.40 20.46 15.32
N GLU A 154 -27.47 20.98 16.54
CA GLU A 154 -28.61 21.78 17.01
C GLU A 154 -28.74 23.09 16.23
N LEU A 155 -27.63 23.80 16.00
CA LEU A 155 -27.62 25.01 15.16
C LEU A 155 -28.02 24.73 13.71
N LYS A 156 -27.57 23.60 13.15
CA LYS A 156 -27.95 23.16 11.80
C LYS A 156 -29.45 22.87 11.71
N LYS A 157 -30.05 22.20 12.71
CA LYS A 157 -31.50 21.97 12.79
C LYS A 157 -32.29 23.28 12.78
N LYS A 158 -31.76 24.31 13.47
CA LYS A 158 -32.30 25.67 13.49
C LYS A 158 -31.97 26.50 12.22
N LYS A 159 -31.39 25.89 11.17
CA LYS A 159 -30.93 26.53 9.93
C LYS A 159 -29.95 27.71 10.14
N LYS A 160 -29.27 27.79 11.30
CA LYS A 160 -28.30 28.85 11.61
C LYS A 160 -26.93 28.64 10.98
N ILE A 161 -26.61 27.39 10.61
CA ILE A 161 -25.39 27.03 9.89
C ILE A 161 -25.72 26.05 8.75
N PRO A 162 -24.96 26.10 7.63
CA PRO A 162 -25.24 25.25 6.47
C PRO A 162 -24.79 23.79 6.65
N LYS A 163 -23.73 23.56 7.44
CA LYS A 163 -23.14 22.22 7.63
C LYS A 163 -22.46 22.08 8.99
N VAL A 164 -22.34 20.84 9.46
CA VAL A 164 -21.53 20.49 10.64
C VAL A 164 -20.09 20.31 10.21
N ILE A 165 -19.19 21.00 10.87
CA ILE A 165 -17.74 20.95 10.69
C ILE A 165 -17.20 19.91 11.68
N LYS A 166 -16.66 18.81 11.15
CA LYS A 166 -16.09 17.71 11.95
C LYS A 166 -14.60 17.92 12.28
N ARG A 167 -13.94 18.81 11.57
CA ARG A 167 -12.52 19.12 11.71
C ARG A 167 -12.23 20.50 11.12
N TYR A 168 -11.24 21.17 11.67
CA TYR A 168 -10.82 22.51 11.27
C TYR A 168 -9.29 22.61 11.36
N THR A 169 -8.70 23.63 10.72
CA THR A 169 -7.27 23.91 10.86
C THR A 169 -7.02 25.05 11.83
N SER A 170 -5.84 25.07 12.46
CA SER A 170 -5.43 26.16 13.34
C SER A 170 -3.91 26.27 13.44
N GLN A 171 -3.44 27.43 13.85
CA GLN A 171 -2.04 27.67 14.21
C GLN A 171 -1.68 26.96 15.53
N PRO A 172 -0.43 26.48 15.69
CA PRO A 172 0.03 25.89 16.93
C PRO A 172 0.04 26.91 18.07
N ASN A 173 -0.31 26.47 19.27
CA ASN A 173 -0.06 27.21 20.49
C ASN A 173 1.30 26.80 21.11
N LYS A 174 1.67 27.39 22.25
CA LYS A 174 2.93 27.07 22.95
C LYS A 174 3.04 25.58 23.32
N GLU A 175 1.95 24.98 23.77
CA GLU A 175 1.91 23.57 24.17
C GLU A 175 2.10 22.61 22.98
N ASP A 176 1.49 22.92 21.84
CA ASP A 176 1.65 22.15 20.59
C ASP A 176 3.11 22.10 20.14
N ASN A 177 3.82 23.23 20.22
CA ASN A 177 5.23 23.33 19.89
C ASN A 177 6.10 22.55 20.89
N ILE A 178 5.81 22.65 22.20
CA ILE A 178 6.51 21.88 23.23
C ILE A 178 6.35 20.37 22.97
N LYS A 179 5.14 19.90 22.67
CA LYS A 179 4.87 18.49 22.31
C LYS A 179 5.62 18.06 21.04
N GLY A 180 5.71 18.95 20.05
CA GLY A 180 6.48 18.71 18.82
C GLY A 180 7.97 18.49 19.06
N ILE A 181 8.56 19.19 20.04
CA ILE A 181 9.97 19.04 20.41
C ILE A 181 10.17 17.81 21.30
N SER A 182 9.38 17.69 22.37
CA SER A 182 9.58 16.66 23.39
C SER A 182 9.27 15.24 22.91
N MET A 183 8.64 15.07 21.73
CA MET A 183 8.38 13.74 21.16
C MET A 183 9.66 12.96 20.87
N LYS A 184 10.82 13.61 20.76
CA LYS A 184 12.12 12.97 20.54
C LYS A 184 12.50 12.01 21.68
N GLU A 185 11.99 12.29 22.89
CA GLU A 185 12.22 11.52 24.12
C GLU A 185 11.22 10.36 24.32
N ILE A 186 10.36 10.06 23.34
CA ILE A 186 9.41 8.94 23.45
C ILE A 186 10.18 7.63 23.42
N ASP A 187 10.06 6.87 24.51
CA ASP A 187 10.45 5.47 24.56
C ASP A 187 9.39 4.58 23.86
N ILE A 188 9.86 3.57 23.13
CA ILE A 188 9.00 2.69 22.33
C ILE A 188 9.20 1.25 22.82
N PRO A 189 8.30 0.73 23.68
CA PRO A 189 8.45 -0.61 24.26
C PRO A 189 8.00 -1.74 23.31
N PHE A 190 7.63 -1.40 22.08
CA PHE A 190 7.10 -2.30 21.07
C PHE A 190 8.12 -2.49 19.93
N TRP A 191 7.96 -3.55 19.15
CA TRP A 191 8.83 -3.78 18.00
C TRP A 191 8.73 -2.67 16.95
N PHE A 192 9.87 -2.28 16.37
CA PHE A 192 9.97 -1.41 15.20
C PHE A 192 11.17 -1.83 14.32
N PRO A 193 11.18 -1.46 13.02
CA PRO A 193 12.27 -1.82 12.12
C PRO A 193 13.51 -0.95 12.39
N ASP A 194 14.35 -1.38 13.34
CA ASP A 194 15.63 -0.73 13.65
C ASP A 194 16.75 -1.29 12.76
N LYS A 195 16.74 -0.88 11.49
CA LYS A 195 17.77 -1.25 10.52
C LYS A 195 18.18 -0.06 9.68
N PRO A 196 19.45 0.05 9.29
CA PRO A 196 19.88 1.06 8.36
C PRO A 196 19.25 0.84 6.97
N PHE A 197 19.14 1.90 6.17
CA PHE A 197 18.79 1.73 4.77
C PHE A 197 19.88 0.93 4.05
N HIS A 198 19.49 0.19 3.01
CA HIS A 198 20.46 -0.46 2.13
C HIS A 198 21.29 0.58 1.38
N VAL A 199 22.55 0.23 1.07
CA VAL A 199 23.36 1.04 0.16
C VAL A 199 22.73 0.97 -1.24
N SER A 200 22.06 2.04 -1.64
CA SER A 200 21.32 2.12 -2.89
C SER A 200 21.22 3.56 -3.36
N PRO A 201 21.31 3.84 -4.68
CA PRO A 201 21.06 5.18 -5.22
C PRO A 201 19.63 5.68 -4.92
N SER A 202 18.71 4.77 -4.56
CA SER A 202 17.37 5.09 -4.11
C SER A 202 17.33 5.83 -2.77
N PHE A 203 18.40 5.79 -1.96
CA PHE A 203 18.50 6.49 -0.67
C PHE A 203 19.63 7.54 -0.72
N PRO A 204 19.46 8.66 -1.46
CA PRO A 204 20.50 9.66 -1.60
C PRO A 204 20.79 10.39 -0.29
N ALA A 205 21.98 10.98 -0.14
CA ALA A 205 22.40 11.70 1.06
C ALA A 205 21.40 12.81 1.47
N ASN A 206 20.85 13.56 0.52
CA ASN A 206 19.84 14.59 0.80
C ASN A 206 18.57 14.02 1.43
N PHE A 207 18.14 12.82 1.01
CA PHE A 207 16.99 12.14 1.61
C PHE A 207 17.28 11.73 3.05
N ILE A 208 18.43 11.09 3.28
CA ILE A 208 18.89 10.66 4.61
C ILE A 208 18.99 11.85 5.57
N ASN A 209 19.60 12.96 5.11
CA ASN A 209 19.74 14.18 5.88
C ASN A 209 18.38 14.79 6.24
N CYS A 210 17.44 14.87 5.29
CA CYS A 210 16.10 15.42 5.54
C CYS A 210 15.25 14.57 6.50
N LEU A 211 15.46 13.25 6.54
CA LEU A 211 14.81 12.37 7.50
C LEU A 211 15.37 12.53 8.93
N GLY A 212 16.63 13.00 9.03
CA GLY A 212 17.40 13.07 10.27
C GLY A 212 18.11 11.77 10.63
N GLY A 213 18.45 10.92 9.64
CA GLY A 213 19.22 9.69 9.87
C GLY A 213 19.08 8.62 8.80
N ASN A 214 20.01 7.65 8.82
CA ASN A 214 20.11 6.54 7.86
C ASN A 214 19.46 5.26 8.40
N ASN A 215 18.26 5.34 8.97
CA ASN A 215 17.56 4.19 9.53
C ASN A 215 16.08 4.20 9.13
N PHE A 216 15.47 3.03 8.94
CA PHE A 216 14.05 2.92 8.61
C PHE A 216 13.14 3.59 9.66
N THR A 217 13.56 3.63 10.93
CA THR A 217 12.88 4.39 11.99
C THR A 217 12.77 5.88 11.70
N ASN A 218 13.71 6.46 10.94
CA ASN A 218 13.69 7.89 10.62
C ASN A 218 12.59 8.26 9.62
N LEU A 219 11.94 7.30 8.96
CA LEU A 219 10.80 7.54 8.06
C LEU A 219 9.59 8.17 8.76
N TRP A 220 9.47 8.00 10.09
CA TRP A 220 8.36 8.51 10.89
C TRP A 220 8.87 9.48 11.96
N THR A 221 7.98 10.33 12.48
CA THR A 221 8.23 11.01 13.76
C THR A 221 8.20 9.96 14.88
N LYS A 222 8.86 10.24 16.00
CA LYS A 222 8.89 9.29 17.13
C LYS A 222 7.48 8.97 17.66
N ARG A 223 6.56 9.94 17.69
CA ARG A 223 5.16 9.70 18.07
C ARG A 223 4.39 8.84 17.06
N ASN A 224 4.59 9.04 15.76
CA ASN A 224 3.97 8.14 14.77
C ASN A 224 4.58 6.74 14.83
N LEU A 225 5.90 6.63 15.01
CA LEU A 225 6.56 5.33 15.16
C LEU A 225 6.02 4.57 16.38
N TYR A 226 5.87 5.23 17.54
CA TYR A 226 5.23 4.65 18.72
C TYR A 226 3.84 4.09 18.42
N VAL A 227 2.97 4.89 17.79
CA VAL A 227 1.60 4.47 17.46
C VAL A 227 1.59 3.30 16.48
N LEU A 228 2.42 3.35 15.43
CA LEU A 228 2.53 2.28 14.45
C LEU A 228 3.04 0.98 15.09
N SER A 229 4.05 1.06 15.95
CA SER A 229 4.60 -0.09 16.66
C SER A 229 3.57 -0.71 17.61
N LYS A 230 2.82 0.11 18.34
CA LYS A 230 1.72 -0.38 19.19
C LYS A 230 0.58 -1.00 18.37
N ILE A 231 0.19 -0.40 17.24
CA ILE A 231 -0.82 -1.00 16.33
C ILE A 231 -0.33 -2.37 15.86
N PHE A 232 0.93 -2.46 15.42
CA PHE A 232 1.50 -3.73 14.97
C PHE A 232 1.50 -4.79 16.07
N ASP A 233 1.95 -4.44 17.28
CA ASP A 233 1.90 -5.32 18.46
C ASP A 233 0.47 -5.81 18.77
N GLU A 234 -0.52 -4.90 18.74
CA GLU A 234 -1.92 -5.24 18.96
C GLU A 234 -2.53 -6.13 17.86
N ILE A 235 -2.04 -6.02 16.62
CA ILE A 235 -2.45 -6.92 15.52
C ILE A 235 -1.91 -8.33 15.76
N LEU A 236 -0.66 -8.47 16.22
CA LEU A 236 -0.05 -9.78 16.49
C LEU A 236 -0.77 -10.56 17.60
N LYS A 237 -1.42 -9.85 18.54
CA LYS A 237 -2.27 -10.44 19.59
C LYS A 237 -3.62 -10.99 19.08
N CYS A 238 -3.97 -10.78 17.82
CA CYS A 238 -5.20 -11.33 17.24
C CYS A 238 -5.08 -12.85 17.07
N ASN A 239 -6.03 -13.63 17.59
CA ASN A 239 -5.98 -15.10 17.50
C ASN A 239 -6.46 -15.65 16.15
N ASP A 240 -7.36 -14.94 15.46
CA ASP A 240 -7.87 -15.35 14.16
C ASP A 240 -6.84 -14.98 13.08
N GLU A 241 -6.19 -15.97 12.49
CA GLU A 241 -5.13 -15.76 11.49
C GLU A 241 -5.60 -15.05 10.22
N ASN A 242 -6.85 -15.25 9.80
CA ASN A 242 -7.40 -14.52 8.65
C ASN A 242 -7.59 -13.04 9.01
N ILE A 243 -8.21 -12.77 10.16
CA ILE A 243 -8.39 -11.39 10.63
C ILE A 243 -7.04 -10.72 10.87
N LYS A 244 -6.06 -11.41 11.44
CA LYS A 244 -4.68 -10.91 11.62
C LYS A 244 -4.05 -10.48 10.29
N LYS A 245 -4.11 -11.33 9.25
CA LYS A 245 -3.61 -10.98 7.90
C LYS A 245 -4.35 -9.76 7.32
N GLN A 246 -5.66 -9.68 7.51
CA GLN A 246 -6.49 -8.57 7.02
C GLN A 246 -6.19 -7.26 7.77
N LEU A 247 -5.90 -7.33 9.07
CA LEU A 247 -5.45 -6.18 9.86
C LEU A 247 -4.05 -5.72 9.44
N LEU A 248 -3.12 -6.66 9.19
CA LEU A 248 -1.80 -6.36 8.63
C LEU A 248 -1.92 -5.67 7.27
N PHE A 249 -2.91 -6.04 6.45
CA PHE A 249 -3.18 -5.35 5.19
C PHE A 249 -3.58 -3.88 5.40
N GLY A 250 -4.42 -3.62 6.41
CA GLY A 250 -4.81 -2.27 6.82
C GLY A 250 -3.64 -1.45 7.37
N PHE A 251 -2.75 -2.10 8.13
CA PHE A 251 -1.50 -1.51 8.61
C PHE A 251 -0.58 -1.13 7.44
N ILE A 252 -0.31 -2.04 6.50
CA ILE A 252 0.52 -1.74 5.33
C ILE A 252 -0.08 -0.60 4.50
N GLN A 253 -1.40 -0.57 4.34
CA GLN A 253 -2.09 0.51 3.64
C GLN A 253 -1.89 1.87 4.34
N SER A 254 -1.79 1.93 5.68
CA SER A 254 -1.64 3.17 6.43
C SER A 254 -0.23 3.75 6.37
N LEU A 255 0.81 2.91 6.30
CA LEU A 255 2.21 3.29 6.46
C LEU A 255 2.62 4.47 5.58
N HIS A 256 2.27 4.43 4.29
CA HIS A 256 2.72 5.42 3.31
C HIS A 256 2.21 6.85 3.60
N LEU A 257 1.06 6.99 4.25
CA LEU A 257 0.48 8.28 4.63
C LEU A 257 1.02 8.82 5.96
N CYS A 258 1.65 7.97 6.77
CA CYS A 258 2.16 8.33 8.09
C CYS A 258 3.63 8.77 8.06
N THR A 259 4.33 8.59 6.93
CA THR A 259 5.76 8.92 6.80
C THR A 259 6.02 10.43 6.71
N LYS A 260 7.26 10.85 7.00
CA LYS A 260 7.79 12.21 6.76
C LYS A 260 7.89 12.60 5.28
N MET A 261 7.69 11.65 4.35
CA MET A 261 7.73 11.90 2.89
C MET A 261 6.41 12.45 2.34
N SER A 262 5.37 12.44 3.17
CA SER A 262 4.04 12.95 2.85
C SER A 262 4.03 14.48 2.84
N VAL A 263 3.69 15.10 1.72
CA VAL A 263 3.62 16.57 1.59
C VAL A 263 2.18 17.09 1.67
N PRO A 264 1.94 18.22 2.34
CA PRO A 264 0.61 18.83 2.37
C PRO A 264 0.18 19.23 0.95
N ARG A 265 -1.12 19.14 0.68
CA ARG A 265 -1.67 19.69 -0.57
C ARG A 265 -1.56 21.21 -0.56
N ARG A 266 -1.38 21.78 -1.75
CA ARG A 266 -1.50 23.22 -1.98
C ARG A 266 -2.91 23.70 -1.59
N GLU A 267 -3.02 24.97 -1.23
CA GLU A 267 -4.27 25.57 -0.73
C GLU A 267 -5.38 25.53 -1.79
N ASP A 268 -5.05 25.80 -3.06
CA ASP A 268 -5.93 25.75 -4.23
C ASP A 268 -6.65 24.39 -4.41
N ALA A 269 -6.04 23.30 -3.94
CA ALA A 269 -6.60 21.97 -4.01
C ALA A 269 -7.76 21.75 -3.02
N ASN A 270 -8.05 22.69 -2.12
CA ASN A 270 -9.13 22.65 -1.12
C ASN A 270 -9.18 21.33 -0.31
N ARG A 271 -8.00 20.80 0.02
CA ARG A 271 -7.79 19.49 0.65
C ARG A 271 -6.84 19.58 1.85
N ALA A 272 -7.10 20.52 2.74
CA ALA A 272 -6.23 20.83 3.89
C ALA A 272 -5.92 19.65 4.82
N PHE A 273 -6.80 18.64 4.87
CA PHE A 273 -6.67 17.42 5.70
C PHE A 273 -6.20 16.19 4.92
N SER A 274 -5.59 16.40 3.76
CA SER A 274 -5.09 15.34 2.89
C SER A 274 -3.62 15.57 2.58
N THR A 275 -2.88 14.48 2.55
CA THR A 275 -1.48 14.46 2.14
C THR A 275 -1.28 13.51 0.96
N SER A 276 -0.09 13.52 0.38
CA SER A 276 0.31 12.54 -0.62
C SER A 276 1.80 12.28 -0.59
N TRP A 277 2.16 11.01 -0.64
CA TRP A 277 3.45 10.62 -1.21
C TRP A 277 3.32 10.62 -2.73
N GLY A 278 3.54 11.79 -3.34
CA GLY A 278 3.17 12.08 -4.73
C GLY A 278 4.10 11.52 -5.79
N ARG A 279 5.33 11.12 -5.43
CA ARG A 279 6.34 10.60 -6.35
C ARG A 279 6.77 9.19 -5.91
N SER A 280 7.02 8.31 -6.87
CA SER A 280 7.58 6.98 -6.66
C SER A 280 9.09 7.05 -6.38
N ALA A 281 9.48 7.82 -5.37
CA ALA A 281 10.86 8.06 -4.99
C ALA A 281 10.96 8.36 -3.49
N TYR A 282 12.09 8.00 -2.89
CA TYR A 282 12.44 8.38 -1.53
C TYR A 282 12.91 9.83 -1.53
N ILE A 283 11.95 10.73 -1.37
CA ILE A 283 12.17 12.17 -1.32
C ILE A 283 11.54 12.67 -0.03
N CYS A 284 12.25 13.55 0.65
CA CYS A 284 11.82 14.24 1.84
C CYS A 284 11.92 15.74 1.57
N SER A 285 10.82 16.45 1.81
CA SER A 285 10.69 17.90 1.59
C SER A 285 10.79 18.62 2.92
N SER A 286 11.20 19.90 2.94
CA SER A 286 11.12 20.74 4.15
C SER A 286 9.68 20.82 4.67
N ARG A 287 8.72 20.99 3.75
CA ARG A 287 7.29 20.91 4.06
C ARG A 287 6.82 19.47 4.14
N LYS A 288 6.27 19.08 5.29
CA LYS A 288 5.81 17.72 5.60
C LYS A 288 4.44 17.78 6.25
N MET A 289 3.61 16.77 6.01
CA MET A 289 2.33 16.59 6.68
C MET A 289 2.34 15.26 7.42
N GLU A 290 2.43 15.36 8.74
CA GLU A 290 2.33 14.24 9.67
C GLU A 290 0.85 13.94 9.90
N MET A 291 0.40 12.76 9.46
CA MET A 291 -0.95 12.28 9.74
C MET A 291 -0.93 11.45 11.02
N ASN A 292 -1.97 11.59 11.87
CA ASN A 292 -2.16 10.73 13.04
C ASN A 292 -2.33 9.27 12.60
N ALA A 293 -1.34 8.42 12.92
CA ALA A 293 -1.28 7.05 12.44
C ALA A 293 -2.48 6.18 12.87
N LEU A 294 -3.09 6.46 14.03
CA LEU A 294 -4.27 5.73 14.49
C LEU A 294 -5.48 6.00 13.59
N LEU A 295 -5.75 7.28 13.29
CA LEU A 295 -6.86 7.68 12.43
C LEU A 295 -6.65 7.19 10.99
N VAL A 296 -5.40 7.22 10.49
CA VAL A 296 -5.06 6.68 9.16
C VAL A 296 -5.26 5.17 9.12
N PHE A 297 -4.85 4.44 10.16
CA PHE A 297 -5.10 3.00 10.27
C PHE A 297 -6.59 2.68 10.25
N GLN A 298 -7.40 3.34 11.08
CA GLN A 298 -8.86 3.15 11.09
C GLN A 298 -9.49 3.44 9.72
N GLY A 299 -9.08 4.54 9.07
CA GLY A 299 -9.54 4.88 7.73
C GLY A 299 -9.08 3.90 6.64
N SER A 300 -7.88 3.34 6.78
CA SER A 300 -7.34 2.32 5.87
C SER A 300 -8.07 0.98 6.03
N CYS A 301 -8.54 0.67 7.23
CA CYS A 301 -9.35 -0.52 7.50
C CYS A 301 -10.82 -0.35 7.10
N LEU A 302 -11.46 0.75 7.47
CA LEU A 302 -12.94 0.91 7.46
C LEU A 302 -13.46 2.07 6.59
N GLY A 303 -12.57 2.83 5.94
CA GLY A 303 -12.94 3.96 5.07
C GLY A 303 -13.55 3.54 3.73
N LYS A 304 -13.71 4.50 2.81
CA LYS A 304 -14.29 4.25 1.47
C LYS A 304 -13.37 3.43 0.56
N GLN A 305 -12.06 3.70 0.59
CA GLN A 305 -11.04 2.98 -0.19
C GLN A 305 -10.18 2.17 0.77
N SER A 306 -10.83 1.21 1.45
CA SER A 306 -10.28 0.50 2.59
C SER A 306 -10.14 -0.99 2.33
N VAL A 307 -9.48 -1.67 3.25
CA VAL A 307 -9.43 -3.13 3.30
C VAL A 307 -10.82 -3.74 3.37
N GLU A 308 -11.72 -3.22 4.21
CA GLU A 308 -13.10 -3.72 4.28
C GLU A 308 -13.81 -3.62 2.93
N SER A 309 -13.75 -2.46 2.27
CA SER A 309 -14.37 -2.25 0.96
C SER A 309 -13.79 -3.17 -0.11
N CYS A 310 -12.46 -3.35 -0.08
CA CYS A 310 -11.73 -4.25 -0.96
C CYS A 310 -12.20 -5.70 -0.78
N LEU A 311 -12.06 -6.26 0.42
CA LEU A 311 -12.33 -7.67 0.70
C LEU A 311 -13.80 -8.04 0.57
N THR A 312 -14.71 -7.14 0.95
CA THR A 312 -16.15 -7.31 0.71
C THR A 312 -16.47 -7.47 -0.79
N SER A 313 -15.70 -6.82 -1.66
CA SER A 313 -15.93 -6.88 -3.11
C SER A 313 -15.35 -8.12 -3.79
N VAL A 314 -14.42 -8.84 -3.15
CA VAL A 314 -13.68 -9.96 -3.74
C VAL A 314 -14.60 -11.08 -4.25
N PRO A 315 -15.55 -11.63 -3.46
CA PRO A 315 -16.39 -12.74 -3.92
C PRO A 315 -17.25 -12.37 -5.12
N LYS A 316 -17.84 -11.16 -5.11
CA LYS A 316 -18.64 -10.64 -6.23
C LYS A 316 -17.79 -10.42 -7.48
N TYR A 317 -16.56 -9.96 -7.31
CA TYR A 317 -15.69 -9.61 -8.43
C TYR A 317 -15.07 -10.82 -9.10
N LEU A 318 -14.56 -11.78 -8.31
CA LEU A 318 -13.90 -12.99 -8.82
C LEU A 318 -14.86 -14.15 -9.09
N LYS A 319 -16.07 -14.13 -8.51
CA LYS A 319 -17.09 -15.18 -8.60
C LYS A 319 -16.68 -16.56 -8.06
N LYS A 320 -15.46 -16.70 -7.56
CA LYS A 320 -14.95 -17.88 -6.86
C LYS A 320 -13.85 -17.49 -5.87
N LYS A 321 -13.65 -18.33 -4.85
CA LYS A 321 -12.49 -18.26 -3.96
C LYS A 321 -11.32 -18.99 -4.64
N PRO A 322 -10.17 -18.32 -4.92
CA PRO A 322 -9.06 -18.96 -5.62
C PRO A 322 -8.44 -20.09 -4.79
N LYS A 323 -8.19 -21.25 -5.43
CA LYS A 323 -7.35 -22.33 -4.88
C LYS A 323 -5.88 -21.98 -5.05
N LEU A 324 -5.17 -21.84 -3.95
CA LEU A 324 -3.78 -21.39 -3.93
C LEU A 324 -2.80 -22.58 -3.87
N LEU A 325 -1.68 -22.47 -4.60
CA LEU A 325 -0.51 -23.35 -4.49
C LEU A 325 0.72 -22.48 -4.23
N ASN A 326 1.19 -22.45 -2.99
CA ASN A 326 2.44 -21.79 -2.63
C ASN A 326 3.63 -22.65 -3.11
N VAL A 327 4.67 -22.00 -3.62
CA VAL A 327 5.96 -22.63 -3.92
C VAL A 327 7.11 -21.86 -3.28
N SER A 328 8.17 -22.60 -2.97
CA SER A 328 9.41 -22.07 -2.40
C SER A 328 10.62 -22.80 -2.97
N TYR A 329 11.83 -22.34 -2.65
CA TYR A 329 13.05 -23.05 -3.06
C TYR A 329 13.13 -24.48 -2.49
N SER A 330 12.52 -24.74 -1.33
CA SER A 330 12.44 -26.07 -0.72
C SER A 330 11.30 -26.92 -1.28
N ASP A 331 10.24 -26.30 -1.81
CA ASP A 331 9.11 -26.98 -2.45
C ASP A 331 8.70 -26.29 -3.76
N LYS A 332 9.36 -26.68 -4.85
CA LYS A 332 9.25 -26.03 -6.16
C LYS A 332 7.97 -26.39 -6.92
N GLN A 333 7.40 -27.57 -6.64
CA GLN A 333 6.20 -28.10 -7.31
C GLN A 333 6.25 -27.99 -8.85
N LYS A 334 7.42 -28.16 -9.49
CA LYS A 334 7.65 -27.87 -10.93
C LYS A 334 6.61 -28.50 -11.85
N ASN A 335 6.30 -29.77 -11.63
CA ASN A 335 5.44 -30.58 -12.50
C ASN A 335 3.95 -30.47 -12.16
N LYS A 336 3.56 -29.71 -11.12
CA LYS A 336 2.16 -29.58 -10.71
C LYS A 336 1.46 -28.53 -11.59
N LEU A 337 0.56 -29.00 -12.46
CA LEU A 337 -0.18 -28.19 -13.46
C LEU A 337 -1.70 -28.11 -13.20
N THR A 338 -2.19 -28.88 -12.23
CA THR A 338 -3.61 -29.01 -11.90
C THR A 338 -3.83 -28.84 -10.39
N GLY A 339 -5.09 -28.68 -9.99
CA GLY A 339 -5.46 -28.53 -8.58
C GLY A 339 -5.25 -27.14 -7.97
N PHE A 340 -4.87 -26.14 -8.77
CA PHE A 340 -4.76 -24.75 -8.34
C PHE A 340 -5.42 -23.79 -9.34
N ASP A 341 -5.82 -22.63 -8.83
CA ASP A 341 -6.18 -21.45 -9.61
C ASP A 341 -4.96 -20.51 -9.71
N ILE A 342 -4.24 -20.33 -8.60
CA ILE A 342 -3.04 -19.48 -8.52
C ILE A 342 -1.87 -20.29 -7.94
N LYS A 343 -0.80 -20.48 -8.71
CA LYS A 343 0.52 -20.92 -8.23
C LYS A 343 1.38 -19.69 -7.97
N TYR A 344 1.91 -19.51 -6.77
CA TYR A 344 2.58 -18.27 -6.39
C TYR A 344 3.74 -18.51 -5.42
N GLY A 345 4.64 -17.55 -5.33
CA GLY A 345 5.80 -17.63 -4.43
C GLY A 345 6.75 -16.44 -4.61
N ALA A 346 7.64 -16.27 -3.63
CA ALA A 346 8.75 -15.34 -3.71
C ALA A 346 9.87 -15.98 -4.56
N VAL A 347 9.83 -15.78 -5.88
CA VAL A 347 10.70 -16.47 -6.84
C VAL A 347 11.45 -15.45 -7.68
N ASP A 348 12.78 -15.62 -7.74
CA ASP A 348 13.62 -14.87 -8.68
C ASP A 348 13.39 -15.42 -10.09
N ILE A 349 13.11 -14.52 -11.04
CA ILE A 349 12.97 -14.81 -12.46
C ILE A 349 14.14 -15.61 -13.03
N ASN A 350 15.36 -15.43 -12.50
CA ASN A 350 16.55 -16.18 -12.91
C ASN A 350 16.45 -17.68 -12.63
N THR A 351 15.57 -18.07 -11.70
CA THR A 351 15.34 -19.46 -11.27
C THR A 351 13.99 -20.01 -11.73
N ILE A 352 13.25 -19.29 -12.58
CA ILE A 352 11.86 -19.63 -12.91
C ILE A 352 11.67 -21.04 -13.46
N LEU A 353 12.63 -21.55 -14.24
CA LEU A 353 12.59 -22.89 -14.83
C LEU A 353 12.69 -24.02 -13.80
N ASP A 354 13.01 -23.70 -12.55
CA ASP A 354 12.92 -24.64 -11.44
C ASP A 354 11.47 -24.87 -10.99
N PHE A 355 10.57 -23.95 -11.35
CA PHE A 355 9.17 -23.92 -10.89
C PHE A 355 8.16 -24.12 -12.02
N VAL A 356 8.55 -23.90 -13.28
CA VAL A 356 7.68 -24.07 -14.45
C VAL A 356 8.34 -24.96 -15.50
N LEU A 357 7.53 -25.63 -16.31
CA LEU A 357 8.03 -26.43 -17.44
C LEU A 357 8.41 -25.51 -18.61
N GLU A 358 9.49 -25.83 -19.32
CA GLU A 358 10.05 -24.99 -20.41
C GLU A 358 9.08 -24.77 -21.57
N ASN A 359 8.27 -25.78 -21.88
CA ASN A 359 7.28 -25.78 -22.95
C ASN A 359 6.07 -24.86 -22.70
N TYR A 360 5.92 -24.27 -21.50
CA TYR A 360 4.85 -23.30 -21.20
C TYR A 360 5.15 -21.87 -21.64
N LEU A 361 6.37 -21.58 -22.09
CA LEU A 361 6.80 -20.20 -22.33
C LEU A 361 6.42 -19.69 -23.73
N GLY A 362 5.67 -20.47 -24.53
CA GLY A 362 5.11 -20.06 -25.84
C GLY A 362 6.14 -19.71 -26.92
N VAL A 363 7.40 -19.60 -26.53
CA VAL A 363 8.59 -19.33 -27.33
C VAL A 363 9.60 -20.42 -26.95
N PRO A 364 10.25 -21.10 -27.90
CA PRO A 364 11.35 -22.02 -27.58
C PRO A 364 12.49 -21.22 -26.97
N LEU A 365 12.50 -21.16 -25.64
CA LEU A 365 13.55 -20.52 -24.87
C LEU A 365 14.75 -21.47 -24.83
N SER A 366 15.62 -21.39 -25.82
CA SER A 366 16.97 -21.91 -25.63
C SER A 366 17.55 -21.21 -24.40
N GLY A 367 18.03 -21.95 -23.41
CA GLY A 367 18.42 -21.42 -22.09
C GLY A 367 19.47 -20.29 -22.10
N ARG A 368 20.10 -20.00 -23.25
CA ARG A 368 20.95 -18.82 -23.46
C ARG A 368 20.17 -17.53 -23.82
N ALA A 369 19.04 -17.61 -24.50
CA ALA A 369 18.30 -16.45 -24.99
C ALA A 369 17.58 -15.69 -23.85
N PHE A 370 17.02 -16.40 -22.87
CA PHE A 370 16.40 -15.75 -21.71
C PHE A 370 17.42 -15.05 -20.79
N ARG A 371 18.61 -15.66 -20.62
CA ARG A 371 19.73 -15.05 -19.87
C ARG A 371 20.39 -13.88 -20.62
N SER A 372 20.34 -13.84 -21.96
CA SER A 372 20.99 -12.78 -22.75
C SER A 372 20.07 -11.60 -23.09
N ASN A 373 18.77 -11.81 -23.31
CA ASN A 373 17.85 -10.73 -23.68
C ASN A 373 17.38 -9.88 -22.49
N LEU A 374 17.36 -10.41 -21.26
CA LEU A 374 17.09 -9.59 -20.06
C LEU A 374 18.34 -8.91 -19.47
N PHE A 375 19.55 -9.42 -19.78
CA PHE A 375 20.78 -9.00 -19.08
C PHE A 375 21.94 -8.52 -19.98
N SER A 376 21.75 -8.39 -21.30
CA SER A 376 22.76 -7.78 -22.18
C SER A 376 22.68 -6.24 -22.15
N HIS A 377 23.00 -5.66 -21.01
CA HIS A 377 23.39 -4.24 -20.95
C HIS A 377 24.76 -4.00 -20.31
N HIS A 378 25.61 -5.03 -20.20
CA HIS A 378 27.03 -4.87 -19.86
C HIS A 378 27.90 -5.85 -20.67
N LYS A 379 28.10 -5.57 -21.98
CA LYS A 379 29.38 -5.75 -22.72
C LYS A 379 29.22 -5.58 -24.24
N LYS A 380 30.02 -4.64 -24.76
CA LYS A 380 30.61 -4.52 -26.11
C LYS A 380 29.73 -4.12 -27.30
N HIS A 381 29.99 -2.90 -27.78
CA HIS A 381 29.92 -2.50 -29.18
C HIS A 381 30.72 -3.47 -30.07
N THR A 382 30.08 -3.99 -31.13
CA THR A 382 30.60 -4.07 -32.52
C THR A 382 29.52 -4.62 -33.46
N GLN A 383 29.57 -4.17 -34.72
CA GLN A 383 28.51 -4.15 -35.74
C GLN A 383 28.12 -5.48 -36.44
N LYS A 384 26.91 -5.45 -37.04
CA LYS A 384 26.41 -6.05 -38.32
C LYS A 384 26.05 -7.54 -38.39
N LYS A 385 24.74 -7.85 -38.41
CA LYS A 385 23.88 -8.11 -39.61
C LYS A 385 22.46 -8.52 -39.14
N GLY A 386 21.45 -8.15 -39.92
CA GLY A 386 20.07 -7.96 -39.45
C GLY A 386 19.26 -9.24 -39.17
N PHE A 387 18.39 -9.10 -38.17
CA PHE A 387 17.04 -9.67 -38.09
C PHE A 387 16.21 -8.72 -37.21
N THR A 388 15.12 -8.20 -37.76
CA THR A 388 14.22 -7.27 -37.09
C THR A 388 13.26 -8.04 -36.19
N LEU A 389 13.35 -7.85 -34.87
CA LEU A 389 12.29 -8.18 -33.92
C LEU A 389 11.94 -6.91 -33.14
N GLN A 390 11.00 -6.14 -33.67
CA GLN A 390 10.32 -5.06 -32.96
C GLN A 390 9.08 -5.63 -32.28
N SER A 391 9.15 -5.85 -30.97
CA SER A 391 8.06 -5.62 -30.00
C SER A 391 8.50 -6.15 -28.62
N LEU A 392 8.11 -5.43 -27.57
CA LEU A 392 8.19 -5.77 -26.13
C LEU A 392 9.38 -5.30 -25.26
N THR A 393 10.16 -4.27 -25.62
CA THR A 393 11.09 -3.71 -24.60
C THR A 393 11.44 -2.23 -24.76
N GLN A 394 10.45 -1.34 -24.85
CA GLN A 394 10.75 0.10 -24.83
C GLN A 394 9.64 0.97 -24.26
N ILE A 395 9.31 0.77 -22.97
CA ILE A 395 8.66 1.81 -22.15
C ILE A 395 9.20 1.71 -20.71
N TYR A 396 10.48 2.00 -20.53
CA TYR A 396 11.04 2.47 -19.25
C TYR A 396 12.32 3.22 -19.59
N LEU A 397 12.21 4.54 -19.73
CA LEU A 397 13.24 5.58 -19.51
C LEU A 397 12.68 6.89 -20.07
N ASN A 398 12.04 7.66 -19.19
CA ASN A 398 12.06 9.12 -19.11
C ASN A 398 11.46 9.52 -17.77
#